data_AF-A0A0K8QHI7-F1
#
_entry.id   AF-A0A0K8QHI7-F1
#
_cell.length_a   1.000
_cell.length_b   1.000
_cell.length_c   1.000
_cell.angle_alpha   90.00
_cell.angle_beta   90.00
_cell.angle_gamma   90.00
#
_symmetry.space_group_name_H-M   'P 1'
#
loop_
_entity.id
_entity.type
_entity.pdbx_description
1 polymer ?
#
loop_
_entity_poly.entity_id
_entity_poly.type
_entity_poly.pdbx_seq_one_letter_code
_entity_poly.pdbx_strand_id
1 'polypeptide(L)' 'MPVNFEPKVFLGMIFNKQNPQLRDAFLKATEAMHADGSYDAILKKWDVTVIDLPKPGVNLATS' A
#
# COMPACT_ATOMS: atom_id res chain seq x y z
N MET A 1 -21.07 -23.40 2.99
CA MET A 1 -19.73 -23.62 2.42
C MET A 1 -18.93 -22.35 2.69
N PRO A 2 -17.74 -22.38 3.29
CA PRO A 2 -16.96 -21.15 3.46
C PRO A 2 -16.55 -20.68 2.06
N VAL A 3 -17.01 -19.49 1.69
CA VAL A 3 -16.62 -18.86 0.42
C VAL A 3 -15.18 -18.40 0.61
N ASN A 4 -14.27 -19.03 -0.13
CA ASN A 4 -12.85 -18.67 -0.13
C ASN A 4 -12.69 -17.48 -1.09
N PHE A 5 -12.73 -16.26 -0.55
CA PHE A 5 -12.64 -15.04 -1.35
C PHE A 5 -11.18 -14.74 -1.70
N GLU A 6 -10.79 -15.13 -2.92
CA GLU A 6 -9.69 -14.58 -3.74
C GLU A 6 -8.26 -14.54 -3.13
N PRO A 7 -7.19 -14.73 -3.95
CA PRO A 7 -5.82 -14.48 -3.50
C PRO A 7 -5.67 -13.04 -3.01
N LYS A 8 -4.92 -12.83 -1.92
CA LYS A 8 -4.62 -11.49 -1.43
C LYS A 8 -3.94 -10.68 -2.54
N VAL A 9 -4.65 -9.72 -3.12
CA VAL A 9 -4.12 -8.86 -4.19
C VAL A 9 -3.40 -7.68 -3.56
N PHE A 10 -2.11 -7.54 -3.86
CA PHE A 10 -1.35 -6.35 -3.52
C PHE A 10 -1.51 -5.31 -4.62
N LEU A 11 -2.03 -4.13 -4.27
CA LEU A 11 -1.92 -2.95 -5.12
C LEU A 11 -0.57 -2.28 -4.85
N GLY A 12 0.15 -1.93 -5.93
CA GLY A 12 1.47 -1.34 -5.83
C GLY A 12 1.68 -0.24 -6.86
N MET A 13 2.62 0.66 -6.57
CA MET A 13 3.10 1.68 -7.51
C MET A 13 4.41 1.22 -8.13
N ILE A 14 4.50 1.35 -9.46
CA ILE A 14 5.67 0.98 -10.23
C ILE A 14 6.57 2.20 -10.37
N PHE A 15 7.86 2.03 -10.06
CA PHE A 15 8.88 3.05 -10.21
C PHE A 15 9.91 2.61 -11.25
N ASN A 16 10.54 3.60 -11.88
CA ASN A 16 11.67 3.35 -12.77
C ASN A 16 12.85 2.76 -11.96
N LYS A 17 13.41 1.63 -12.41
CA LYS A 17 14.56 0.96 -11.76
C LYS A 17 15.81 1.82 -11.73
N GLN A 18 15.95 2.76 -12.67
CA GLN A 18 17.05 3.73 -12.71
C GLN A 18 16.87 4.91 -11.75
N ASN A 19 15.72 5.04 -11.07
CA ASN A 19 15.47 6.09 -10.08
C ASN A 19 14.89 5.51 -8.77
N PRO A 20 15.71 4.76 -7.99
CA PRO A 20 15.26 4.19 -6.72
C PRO A 20 14.98 5.27 -5.66
N GLN A 21 15.61 6.45 -5.77
CA GLN A 21 15.43 7.54 -4.81
C GLN A 21 13.98 8.03 -4.76
N LEU A 22 13.30 8.08 -5.91
CA LEU A 22 11.88 8.43 -5.96
C LEU A 22 11.00 7.38 -5.27
N ARG A 23 11.27 6.09 -5.49
CA ARG A 23 10.56 4.99 -4.80
C ARG A 23 10.73 5.11 -3.28
N ASP A 24 11.96 5.34 -2.83
CA ASP A 24 12.30 5.39 -1.41
C ASP A 24 11.69 6.63 -0.74
N ALA A 25 11.70 7.77 -1.42
CA ALA A 25 11.01 8.98 -0.96
C ALA A 25 9.49 8.77 -0.87
N PHE A 26 8.90 8.09 -1.86
CA PHE A 26 7.48 7.76 -1.84
C PHE A 26 7.11 6.79 -0.71
N LEU A 27 7.92 5.75 -0.48
CA LEU A 27 7.74 4.82 0.64
C LEU A 27 7.76 5.57 1.96
N LYS A 28 8.76 6.43 2.18
CA LYS A 28 8.88 7.23 3.40
C LYS A 28 7.69 8.17 3.62
N ALA A 29 7.17 8.78 2.56
CA ALA A 29 5.96 9.59 2.63
C ALA A 29 4.73 8.74 3.00
N THR A 30 4.58 7.56 2.40
CA THR A 30 3.50 6.62 2.73
C THR A 30 3.58 6.18 4.19
N GLU A 31 4.78 5.84 4.70
CA GLU A 31 4.99 5.51 6.11
C GLU A 31 4.59 6.67 7.05
N ALA A 32 4.90 7.91 6.69
CA ALA A 32 4.48 9.09 7.44
C ALA A 32 2.94 9.26 7.44
N MET A 33 2.28 8.97 6.31
CA MET A 33 0.82 9.00 6.21
C MET A 33 0.13 7.91 7.06
N HIS A 34 0.76 6.75 7.23
CA HIS A 34 0.29 5.75 8.20
C HIS A 34 0.46 6.26 9.63
N ALA A 35 1.62 6.87 9.94
CA ALA A 35 1.91 7.35 11.29
C ALA A 35 1.01 8.50 11.75
N ASP A 36 0.58 9.38 10.84
CA ASP A 36 -0.31 10.50 11.14
C ASP A 36 -1.81 10.18 10.95
N GLY A 37 -2.14 8.96 10.50
CA GLY A 37 -3.51 8.50 10.27
C GLY A 37 -4.18 9.05 9.01
N SER A 38 -3.49 9.84 8.19
CA SER A 38 -4.04 10.37 6.94
C SER A 38 -4.29 9.28 5.90
N TYR A 39 -3.53 8.18 5.91
CA TYR A 39 -3.76 7.03 5.04
C TYR A 39 -5.15 6.41 5.28
N ASP A 40 -5.48 6.11 6.54
CA ASP A 40 -6.79 5.55 6.93
C ASP A 40 -7.93 6.52 6.61
N ALA A 41 -7.70 7.82 6.82
CA ALA A 41 -8.67 8.86 6.49
C ALA A 41 -8.97 8.90 4.98
N ILE A 42 -7.97 8.71 4.13
CA ILE A 42 -8.14 8.64 2.67
C ILE A 42 -8.94 7.39 2.29
N LEU A 43 -8.58 6.21 2.78
CA LEU A 43 -9.31 4.97 2.45
C LEU A 43 -10.78 5.06 2.86
N LYS A 44 -11.05 5.59 4.05
CA LYS A 44 -12.42 5.82 4.54
C LYS A 44 -13.18 6.83 3.69
N LYS A 45 -12.53 7.94 3.29
CA LYS A 45 -13.16 8.97 2.45
C LYS A 45 -13.64 8.43 1.10
N TRP A 46 -12.88 7.50 0.53
CA TRP A 46 -13.18 6.90 -0.77
C TRP A 46 -13.95 5.57 -0.68
N ASP A 47 -14.30 5.12 0.53
CA ASP A 47 -14.98 3.84 0.81
C ASP A 47 -14.23 2.62 0.21
N VAL A 48 -12.91 2.62 0.34
CA VAL A 48 -12.00 1.58 -0.20
C VAL A 48 -11.15 0.95 0.90
N THR A 49 -11.66 0.84 2.12
CA THR A 49 -10.95 0.19 3.24
C THR A 49 -10.63 -1.28 2.99
N VAL A 50 -11.31 -1.92 2.03
CA VAL A 50 -11.04 -3.31 1.61
C VAL A 50 -9.64 -3.52 1.02
N ILE A 51 -8.99 -2.45 0.52
CA ILE A 51 -7.63 -2.51 -0.03
C ILE A 51 -6.55 -2.02 0.96
N ASP A 52 -6.89 -1.91 2.24
CA ASP A 52 -5.94 -1.49 3.28
C ASP A 52 -4.69 -2.39 3.29
N LEU A 53 -3.54 -1.73 3.45
CA LEU A 53 -2.24 -2.37 3.61
C LEU A 53 -1.60 -1.84 4.91
N PRO A 54 -1.66 -2.61 6.01
CA PRO A 54 -1.21 -2.13 7.33
C PRO A 54 0.26 -1.70 7.40
N LYS A 55 1.10 -2.24 6.51
CA LYS A 55 2.50 -1.88 6.41
C LYS A 55 2.92 -1.75 4.94
N PRO A 56 3.26 -0.54 4.46
CA PRO A 56 3.76 -0.36 3.11
C PRO A 56 5.18 -0.94 2.97
N GLY A 57 5.59 -1.24 1.74
CA GLY A 57 6.91 -1.79 1.47
C GLY A 57 7.19 -1.99 -0.01
N VAL A 58 8.42 -2.40 -0.32
CA VAL A 58 8.87 -2.67 -1.69
C VAL A 58 8.77 -4.16 -1.97
N ASN A 59 8.14 -4.52 -3.09
CA ASN A 59 8.02 -5.91 -3.57
C ASN A 59 7.41 -6.90 -2.55
N LEU A 60 6.36 -6.49 -1.83
CA LEU A 60 5.71 -7.33 -0.80
C LEU A 60 5.02 -8.59 -1.35
N ALA A 61 4.78 -8.67 -2.66
CA ALA A 61 4.15 -9.84 -3.28
C ALA A 61 5.13 -10.96 -3.61
N THR A 62 6.44 -10.78 -3.39
CA THR A 62 7.48 -11.77 -3.73
C THR A 62 8.05 -12.52 -2.53
N SER A 63 7.42 -12.41 -1.36
CA SER A 63 7.83 -13.05 -0.10
C SER A 63 7.07 -14.34 0.19
#